data_AF-A0A9P7YLV2-F1
#
_entry.id   AF-A0A9P7YLV2-F1
#
_cell.length_a   1.000
_cell.length_b   1.000
_cell.length_c   1.000
_cell.angle_alpha   90.00
_cell.angle_beta   90.00
_cell.angle_gamma   90.00
#
_symmetry.space_group_name_H-M   'P 1'
#
loop_
_entity.id
_entity.type
_entity.pdbx_description
1 polymer ?
#
loop_
_entity_poly.entity_id
_entity_poly.type
_entity_poly.pdbx_seq_one_letter_code
_entity_poly.pdbx_strand_id
1 'polypeptide(L)'
;MLVRSERLGEDIANGLAKASLEVKRDMEVVTSEAKGISEGWEETIVLCALNMIDNDELTKRLADIEGRREGEKAWWNNRRQTIMDRLLMELEEGYFDDLLAHPTPRQSPISRGKQHGRK
;
A
#
# COMPACT_ATOMS: atom_id res chain seq x y z
N MET A 1 -23.58 -11.63 -9.47
CA MET A 1 -24.39 -10.54 -10.04
C MET A 1 -24.18 -10.48 -11.58
N LEU A 2 -24.49 -11.56 -12.30
CA LEU A 2 -24.47 -11.64 -13.79
C LEU A 2 -25.64 -12.49 -14.35
N VAL A 3 -26.48 -13.07 -13.48
CA VAL A 3 -27.65 -13.90 -13.85
C VAL A 3 -28.89 -13.03 -14.06
N ARG A 4 -28.80 -12.03 -14.94
CA ARG A 4 -29.97 -11.19 -15.31
C ARG A 4 -30.38 -11.33 -16.78
N SER A 5 -29.61 -12.09 -17.57
CA SER A 5 -30.03 -12.59 -18.88
C SER A 5 -30.14 -14.11 -18.76
N GLU A 6 -31.36 -14.66 -18.83
CA GLU A 6 -31.65 -16.06 -18.53
C GLU A 6 -30.81 -17.03 -19.38
N ARG A 7 -30.64 -16.73 -20.66
CA ARG A 7 -29.90 -17.58 -21.61
C ARG A 7 -28.38 -17.50 -21.46
N LEU A 8 -27.83 -16.29 -21.21
CA LEU A 8 -26.39 -16.12 -20.96
C LEU A 8 -25.99 -16.65 -19.57
N GLY A 9 -26.91 -16.58 -18.61
CA GLY A 9 -26.72 -17.16 -17.28
C GLY A 9 -26.66 -18.68 -17.30
N GLU A 10 -27.50 -19.33 -18.11
CA GLU A 10 -27.55 -20.79 -18.23
C GLU A 10 -26.28 -21.36 -18.87
N ASP A 11 -25.79 -20.79 -19.97
CA ASP A 11 -24.57 -21.24 -20.64
C ASP A 11 -23.33 -21.11 -19.74
N ILE A 12 -23.22 -20.00 -19.00
CA ILE A 12 -22.13 -19.78 -18.04
C ILE A 12 -22.25 -20.74 -16.85
N ALA A 13 -23.46 -20.94 -16.33
CA ALA A 13 -23.70 -21.86 -15.22
C ALA A 13 -23.33 -23.30 -15.60
N ASN A 14 -23.73 -23.74 -16.80
CA ASN A 14 -23.38 -25.05 -17.34
C ASN A 14 -21.87 -25.19 -17.57
N GLY A 15 -21.23 -24.16 -18.09
CA GLY A 15 -19.76 -24.11 -18.24
C GLY A 15 -19.03 -24.22 -16.90
N LEU A 16 -19.47 -23.46 -15.90
CA LEU A 16 -18.89 -23.51 -14.55
C LEU A 16 -19.13 -24.87 -13.89
N ALA A 17 -20.32 -25.46 -14.04
CA ALA A 17 -20.63 -26.78 -13.53
C ALA A 17 -19.70 -27.83 -14.15
N LYS A 18 -19.50 -27.80 -15.47
CA LYS A 18 -18.56 -28.68 -16.17
C LYS A 18 -17.13 -28.49 -15.69
N ALA A 19 -16.65 -27.25 -15.64
CA ALA A 19 -15.31 -26.93 -15.15
C ALA A 19 -15.12 -27.40 -13.70
N SER A 20 -16.13 -27.24 -12.85
CA SER A 20 -16.06 -27.70 -11.45
C SER A 20 -15.96 -29.22 -11.32
N LEU A 21 -16.60 -29.96 -12.24
CA LEU A 21 -16.52 -31.42 -12.28
C LEU A 21 -15.14 -31.89 -12.76
N GLU A 22 -14.59 -31.21 -13.77
CA GLU A 22 -13.24 -31.47 -14.29
C GLU A 22 -12.19 -31.25 -13.20
N VAL A 23 -12.24 -30.11 -12.50
CA VAL A 23 -11.33 -29.83 -11.37
C VAL A 23 -11.46 -30.88 -10.25
N LYS A 24 -12.67 -31.33 -9.92
CA LYS A 24 -12.85 -32.40 -8.92
C LYS A 24 -12.22 -33.71 -9.36
N ARG A 25 -12.37 -34.08 -10.64
CA ARG A 25 -11.79 -35.30 -11.20
C ARG A 25 -10.26 -35.23 -11.18
N ASP A 26 -9.69 -34.10 -11.57
CA ASP A 26 -8.24 -33.89 -11.53
C ASP A 26 -7.72 -33.96 -10.09
N MET A 27 -8.50 -33.44 -9.13
CA MET A 27 -8.19 -33.53 -7.71
C MET A 27 -8.12 -34.98 -7.20
N GLU A 28 -9.06 -35.83 -7.62
CA GLU A 28 -9.05 -37.26 -7.31
C GLU A 28 -7.81 -37.97 -7.89
N VAL A 29 -7.42 -37.62 -9.11
CA VAL A 29 -6.21 -38.15 -9.75
C VAL A 29 -4.97 -37.76 -8.95
N VAL A 30 -4.79 -36.47 -8.64
CA VAL A 30 -3.64 -35.98 -7.85
C VAL A 30 -3.57 -36.65 -6.48
N THR A 31 -4.71 -36.81 -5.82
CA THR A 31 -4.80 -37.45 -4.50
C THR A 31 -4.42 -38.92 -4.58
N SER A 32 -4.87 -39.63 -5.61
CA SER A 32 -4.51 -41.03 -5.88
C SER A 32 -3.02 -41.18 -6.20
N GLU A 33 -2.46 -40.27 -6.99
CA GLU A 33 -1.03 -40.28 -7.33
C GLU A 33 -0.17 -39.98 -6.09
N ALA A 34 -0.56 -39.01 -5.26
CA ALA A 34 0.12 -38.68 -4.02
C ALA A 34 0.18 -39.88 -3.06
N LYS A 35 -0.94 -40.59 -2.90
CA LYS A 35 -1.01 -41.82 -2.12
C LYS A 35 -0.05 -42.90 -2.66
N GLY A 36 0.10 -42.99 -3.98
CA GLY A 36 1.04 -43.91 -4.62
C GLY A 36 2.51 -43.55 -4.39
N ILE A 37 2.81 -42.28 -4.13
CA ILE A 37 4.16 -41.78 -3.87
C ILE A 37 4.56 -41.94 -2.40
N SER A 38 3.66 -41.60 -1.47
CA SER A 38 3.89 -41.74 -0.04
C SER A 38 2.58 -41.88 0.71
N GLU A 39 2.55 -42.79 1.68
CA GLU A 39 1.42 -42.94 2.60
C GLU A 39 1.17 -41.64 3.38
N GLY A 40 -0.08 -41.19 3.43
CA GLY A 40 -0.51 -39.99 4.15
C GLY A 40 -0.27 -38.68 3.40
N TRP A 41 0.38 -38.70 2.24
CA TRP A 41 0.61 -37.48 1.46
C TRP A 41 -0.69 -36.97 0.81
N GLU A 42 -1.63 -37.87 0.53
CA GLU A 42 -2.95 -37.54 0.00
C GLU A 42 -3.74 -36.54 0.88
N GLU A 43 -3.53 -36.58 2.20
CA GLU A 43 -4.25 -35.71 3.13
C GLU A 43 -3.68 -34.29 3.15
N THR A 44 -2.40 -34.13 2.84
CA THR A 44 -1.66 -32.87 3.06
C THR A 44 -1.33 -32.14 1.76
N ILE A 45 -1.21 -32.84 0.63
CA ILE A 45 -0.79 -32.26 -0.65
C ILE A 45 -1.64 -31.07 -1.09
N VAL A 46 -2.95 -31.17 -0.90
CA VAL A 46 -3.93 -30.13 -1.29
C VAL A 46 -3.74 -28.86 -0.46
N LEU A 47 -3.61 -29.05 0.86
CA LEU A 47 -3.42 -27.94 1.78
C LEU A 47 -2.08 -27.26 1.54
N CYS A 48 -1.02 -28.03 1.27
CA CYS A 48 0.28 -27.49 0.90
C CYS A 48 0.20 -26.69 -0.40
N ALA A 49 -0.48 -27.20 -1.44
CA ALA A 49 -0.64 -26.49 -2.71
C ALA A 49 -1.41 -25.18 -2.55
N LEU A 50 -2.52 -25.19 -1.78
CA LEU A 50 -3.28 -23.97 -1.46
C LEU A 50 -2.41 -22.94 -0.74
N ASN A 51 -1.66 -23.35 0.28
CA ASN A 51 -0.75 -22.46 1.01
C ASN A 51 0.34 -21.88 0.10
N MET A 52 0.83 -22.66 -0.88
CA MET A 52 1.80 -22.17 -1.87
C MET A 52 1.19 -21.11 -2.80
N ILE A 53 -0.04 -21.31 -3.25
CA ILE A 53 -0.76 -20.33 -4.08
C ILE A 53 -0.98 -19.03 -3.30
N ASP A 54 -1.44 -19.13 -2.05
CA ASP A 54 -1.66 -17.97 -1.19
C ASP A 54 -0.35 -17.22 -0.91
N ASN A 55 0.74 -17.94 -0.66
CA ASN A 55 2.05 -17.33 -0.44
C ASN A 55 2.60 -16.64 -1.70
N ASP A 56 2.46 -17.26 -2.86
CA ASP A 56 2.89 -16.66 -4.14
C ASP A 56 2.13 -15.35 -4.42
N GLU A 57 0.82 -15.33 -4.20
CA GLU A 57 0.00 -14.12 -4.34
C GLU A 57 0.39 -13.04 -3.32
N LEU A 58 0.64 -13.41 -2.06
CA LEU A 58 1.13 -12.48 -1.05
C LEU A 58 2.49 -11.89 -1.43
N THR A 59 3.39 -12.72 -1.94
CA THR A 59 4.73 -12.30 -2.36
C THR A 59 4.66 -11.32 -3.52
N LYS A 60 3.79 -11.57 -4.52
CA LYS A 60 3.54 -10.63 -5.63
C LYS A 60 3.03 -9.28 -5.13
N ARG A 61 2.05 -9.29 -4.23
CA ARG A 61 1.50 -8.04 -3.66
C ARG A 61 2.54 -7.27 -2.85
N LEU A 62 3.38 -7.97 -2.10
CA LEU A 62 4.48 -7.35 -1.37
C LEU A 62 5.49 -6.69 -2.33
N ALA A 63 5.87 -7.39 -3.40
CA ALA A 63 6.76 -6.84 -4.43
C ALA A 63 6.16 -5.60 -5.10
N ASP A 64 4.85 -5.59 -5.39
CA ASP A 64 4.16 -4.44 -5.94
C ASP A 64 4.16 -3.23 -4.99
N ILE A 65 3.94 -3.46 -3.69
CA ILE A 65 3.99 -2.41 -2.66
C ILE A 65 5.41 -1.86 -2.53
N GLU A 66 6.40 -2.74 -2.46
CA GLU A 66 7.81 -2.34 -2.38
C GLU A 66 8.26 -1.57 -3.62
N GLY A 67 7.79 -1.96 -4.81
CA GLY A 67 8.05 -1.25 -6.07
C GLY A 67 7.50 0.18 -6.11
N ARG A 68 6.41 0.46 -5.39
CA ARG A 68 5.83 1.83 -5.30
C ARG A 68 6.56 2.72 -4.30
N ARG A 69 7.29 2.14 -3.34
CA ARG A 69 7.91 2.85 -2.22
C ARG A 69 8.81 4.02 -2.65
N GLU A 70 9.68 3.81 -3.63
CA GLU A 70 10.61 4.87 -4.06
C GLU A 70 9.88 6.03 -4.74
N GLY A 71 8.89 5.72 -5.57
CA GLY A 71 8.03 6.71 -6.22
C GLY A 71 7.22 7.52 -5.21
N GLU A 72 6.61 6.87 -4.22
CA GLU A 72 5.87 7.53 -3.15
C GLU A 72 6.78 8.42 -2.29
N LYS A 73 7.99 7.96 -1.98
CA LYS A 73 8.99 8.76 -1.25
C LYS A 73 9.40 10.00 -2.03
N ALA A 74 9.63 9.86 -3.34
CA ALA A 74 9.97 10.99 -4.20
C ALA A 74 8.81 12.00 -4.28
N TRP A 75 7.57 11.51 -4.47
CA TRP A 75 6.37 12.34 -4.46
C TRP A 75 6.20 13.10 -3.14
N TRP A 76 6.39 12.41 -2.01
CA TRP A 76 6.30 13.02 -0.69
C TRP A 76 7.36 14.10 -0.46
N ASN A 77 8.61 13.85 -0.88
CA ASN A 77 9.69 14.84 -0.77
C ASN A 77 9.40 16.10 -1.58
N ASN A 78 8.91 15.95 -2.82
CA ASN A 78 8.49 17.08 -3.64
C ASN A 78 7.34 17.85 -2.99
N ARG A 79 6.30 17.13 -2.55
CA ARG A 79 5.15 17.73 -1.87
C ARG A 79 5.56 18.50 -0.62
N ARG A 80 6.49 17.94 0.16
CA ARG A 80 7.05 18.57 1.36
C ARG A 80 7.80 19.86 1.00
N GLN A 81 8.65 19.84 -0.02
CA GLN A 81 9.37 21.03 -0.48
C GLN A 81 8.39 22.15 -0.88
N THR A 82 7.40 21.84 -1.70
CA THR A 82 6.37 22.83 -2.11
C THR A 82 5.64 23.45 -0.91
N ILE A 83 5.33 22.65 0.13
CA ILE A 83 4.71 23.16 1.35
C ILE A 83 5.65 24.07 2.13
N MET A 84 6.94 23.71 2.24
CA MET A 84 7.95 24.54 2.91
C MET A 84 8.15 25.87 2.17
N ASP A 85 8.26 25.84 0.85
CA ASP A 85 8.44 27.03 0.01
C ASP A 85 7.25 27.98 0.16
N ARG A 86 6.03 27.44 0.14
CA ARG A 86 4.80 28.23 0.35
C ARG A 86 4.76 28.86 1.75
N LEU A 87 5.12 28.12 2.79
CA LEU A 87 5.17 28.64 4.15
C LEU A 87 6.20 29.76 4.29
N LEU A 88 7.39 29.61 3.68
CA LEU A 88 8.41 30.65 3.68
C LEU A 88 7.92 31.91 2.95
N MET A 89 7.24 31.75 1.82
CA MET A 89 6.63 32.87 1.10
C MET A 89 5.55 33.56 1.94
N GLU A 90 4.66 32.81 2.61
CA GLU A 90 3.64 33.36 3.49
C GLU A 90 4.25 34.07 4.72
N LEU A 91 5.39 33.59 5.24
CA LEU A 91 6.14 34.26 6.32
C LEU A 91 6.82 35.54 5.83
N GLU A 92 7.40 35.55 4.63
CA GLU A 92 7.97 36.74 4.02
C GLU A 92 6.87 37.78 3.74
N GLU A 93 5.76 37.39 3.12
CA GLU A 93 4.61 38.26 2.88
C GLU A 93 4.03 38.81 4.19
N GLY A 94 3.84 37.96 5.22
CA GLY A 94 3.38 38.39 6.54
C GLY A 94 4.36 39.33 7.25
N TYR A 95 5.68 39.12 7.07
CA TYR A 95 6.71 40.05 7.56
C TYR A 95 6.68 41.38 6.81
N PHE A 96 6.51 41.37 5.49
CA PHE A 96 6.36 42.57 4.68
C PHE A 96 5.09 43.34 5.04
N ASP A 97 3.97 42.66 5.26
CA ASP A 97 2.70 43.28 5.64
C ASP A 97 2.77 43.89 7.06
N ASP A 98 3.43 43.21 8.01
CA ASP A 98 3.69 43.76 9.36
C ASP A 98 4.67 44.94 9.32
N LEU A 99 5.66 44.94 8.40
CA LEU A 99 6.59 46.05 8.19
C LEU A 99 5.92 47.26 7.52
N LEU A 100 4.96 47.01 6.61
CA LEU A 100 4.13 48.05 5.98
C LEU A 100 3.11 48.65 6.97
N ALA A 101 2.55 47.83 7.87
CA ALA A 101 1.65 48.27 8.93
C ALA A 101 2.39 48.98 10.08
N HIS A 102 3.62 48.56 10.37
CA HIS A 102 4.47 49.10 11.43
C HIS A 102 5.93 49.26 10.94
N PRO A 103 6.36 50.47 10.55
CA PRO A 103 7.65 50.70 9.90
C PRO A 103 8.87 50.54 10.82
N THR A 104 8.67 50.36 12.13
CA THR A 104 9.74 50.06 13.08
C THR A 104 9.76 48.57 13.40
N PRO A 105 10.88 47.85 13.16
CA PRO A 105 10.97 46.43 13.47
C PRO A 105 10.69 46.19 14.95
N ARG A 106 9.79 45.23 15.27
CA ARG A 106 9.67 44.74 16.65
C ARG A 106 11.00 44.11 17.05
N GLN A 107 11.68 44.72 18.01
CA GLN A 107 12.92 44.18 18.57
C GLN A 107 12.67 42.76 19.10
N SER A 108 13.46 41.79 18.63
CA SER A 108 13.43 40.43 19.16
C SER A 108 13.73 40.44 20.67
N PRO A 109 13.01 39.69 21.51
CA PRO A 109 13.22 39.70 22.95
C PRO A 109 14.42 38.82 23.32
N ILE A 110 15.65 39.22 22.98
CA ILE A 110 16.85 38.54 23.46
C ILE A 110 17.93 39.57 23.80
N SER A 111 18.01 39.92 25.09
CA SER A 111 19.26 40.08 25.88
C SER A 111 18.94 40.59 27.29
N ARG A 112 18.26 39.79 28.13
CA ARG A 112 18.39 39.90 29.59
C ARG A 112 19.44 38.89 30.03
N GLY A 113 20.71 39.30 30.02
CA GLY A 113 21.78 38.43 30.47
C GLY A 113 23.12 39.13 30.53
N LYS A 114 23.60 39.34 31.75
CA LYS A 114 24.93 39.80 32.16
C LYS A 114 25.18 41.32 32.16
N GLN A 115 24.87 41.95 33.29
CA GLN A 115 25.84 42.86 33.89
C GLN A 115 26.57 42.11 35.00
N HIS A 116 27.77 41.64 34.65
CA HIS A 116 28.81 41.25 35.61
C HIS A 116 29.50 42.52 36.11
N GLY A 117 30.02 42.43 37.33
CA GLY A 117 30.31 43.56 38.21
C GLY A 117 31.34 44.57 37.72
N ARG A 118 31.31 45.73 38.40
CA ARG A 118 32.48 46.58 38.57
C ARG A 118 32.39 47.33 39.89
N LYS A 119 33.34 46.94 40.76
CA LYS A 119 33.94 47.64 41.90
C LYS A 119 33.09 47.84 43.14
#